data_AF-A0A7K3PHU6-F1
#
_entry.id   AF-A0A7K3PHU6-F1
#
_cell.length_a   1.000
_cell.length_b   1.000
_cell.length_c   1.000
_cell.angle_alpha   90.00
_cell.angle_beta   90.00
_cell.angle_gamma   90.00
#
_symmetry.space_group_name_H-M   'P 1'
#
loop_
_entity.id
_entity.type
_entity.pdbx_description
1 polymer ?
#
loop_
_entity_poly.entity_id
_entity_poly.type
_entity_poly.pdbx_seq_one_letter_code
_entity_poly.pdbx_strand_id
1 'polypeptide(L)'
;VGLGAGFAFTVTADVILSSVPGEQAGAASAVSETAYELGAALGIAVLGSIVTGVYRDFTGPAGTPEAAHESLGGAVEAAARLPAPTAATLLDSARQAFVDGLTLAAGVGAAVLLAAAAAAWFLLRGQRLEDGVEHP
;
A
#
# COMPACT_ATOMS: atom_id res chain seq x y z
N VAL A 1 -5.08 -4.83 -10.24
CA VAL A 1 -4.19 -5.21 -9.13
C VAL A 1 -4.24 -6.72 -8.81
N GLY A 2 -5.41 -7.38 -8.85
CA GLY A 2 -5.55 -8.77 -8.36
C GLY A 2 -4.73 -9.85 -9.09
N LEU A 3 -4.68 -9.85 -10.43
CA LEU A 3 -4.02 -10.94 -11.17
C LEU A 3 -2.49 -10.99 -10.96
N GLY A 4 -1.82 -9.84 -11.03
CA GLY A 4 -0.37 -9.76 -10.86
C GLY A 4 0.08 -10.11 -9.45
N ALA A 5 -0.66 -9.65 -8.43
CA ALA A 5 -0.39 -10.00 -7.04
C ALA A 5 -0.57 -11.52 -6.81
N GLY A 6 -1.62 -12.13 -7.37
CA GLY A 6 -1.83 -13.58 -7.27
C GLY A 6 -0.66 -14.39 -7.82
N PHE A 7 -0.19 -14.07 -9.03
CA PHE A 7 1.00 -14.72 -9.60
C PHE A 7 2.25 -14.48 -8.75
N ALA A 8 2.48 -13.24 -8.31
CA ALA A 8 3.65 -12.90 -7.51
C ALA A 8 3.71 -13.71 -6.22
N PHE A 9 2.60 -13.82 -5.47
CA PHE A 9 2.56 -14.58 -4.22
C PHE A 9 2.80 -16.06 -4.46
N THR A 10 2.12 -16.68 -5.42
CA THR A 10 2.28 -18.11 -5.70
C THR A 10 3.70 -18.45 -6.14
N VAL A 11 4.26 -17.70 -7.09
CA VAL A 11 5.63 -17.94 -7.58
C VAL A 11 6.65 -17.68 -6.48
N THR A 12 6.47 -16.63 -5.67
CA THR A 12 7.40 -16.33 -4.58
C THR A 12 7.42 -17.43 -3.53
N ALA A 13 6.26 -17.96 -3.14
CA ALA A 13 6.18 -19.06 -2.18
C ALA A 13 6.90 -20.31 -2.68
N ASP A 14 6.69 -20.67 -3.95
CA ASP A 14 7.34 -21.82 -4.59
C ASP A 14 8.87 -21.64 -4.61
N VAL A 15 9.36 -20.49 -5.09
CA VAL A 15 10.79 -20.16 -5.14
C VAL A 15 11.42 -20.20 -3.74
N ILE A 16 10.76 -19.66 -2.71
CA ILE A 16 11.31 -19.65 -1.35
C ILE A 16 11.48 -21.07 -0.82
N LEU A 17 10.46 -21.92 -0.96
CA LEU A 17 10.52 -23.30 -0.47
C LEU A 17 11.49 -24.16 -1.30
N SER A 18 11.56 -23.97 -2.62
CA SER A 18 12.45 -24.75 -3.49
C SER A 18 13.93 -24.38 -3.33
N SER A 19 14.24 -23.25 -2.69
CA SER A 19 15.61 -22.73 -2.54
C SER A 19 16.34 -23.22 -1.29
N VAL A 20 15.67 -23.97 -0.40
CA VAL A 20 16.24 -24.44 0.87
C VAL A 20 16.06 -25.96 1.04
N PRO A 21 16.96 -26.66 1.75
CA PRO A 21 16.76 -28.05 2.14
C PRO A 21 15.46 -28.22 2.95
N GLY A 22 14.80 -29.39 2.82
CA GLY A 22 13.50 -29.64 3.44
C GLY A 22 13.49 -29.46 4.96
N GLU A 23 14.62 -29.74 5.64
CA GLU A 23 14.75 -29.56 7.08
C GLU A 23 14.72 -28.07 7.51
N GLN A 24 14.97 -27.16 6.57
CA GLN A 24 15.03 -25.70 6.78
C GLN A 24 13.80 -24.96 6.22
N ALA A 25 12.88 -25.65 5.54
CA ALA A 25 11.69 -25.05 4.92
C ALA A 25 10.80 -24.31 5.94
N GLY A 26 10.73 -24.81 7.18
CA GLY A 26 10.02 -24.13 8.27
C GLY A 26 10.63 -22.79 8.64
N ALA A 27 11.96 -22.69 8.68
CA ALA A 27 12.67 -21.44 8.96
C ALA A 27 12.52 -20.44 7.81
N ALA A 28 12.62 -20.90 6.56
CA ALA A 28 12.41 -20.07 5.38
C ALA A 28 10.98 -19.50 5.32
N SER A 29 9.97 -20.33 5.61
CA SER A 29 8.57 -19.89 5.70
C SER A 29 8.38 -18.84 6.80
N ALA A 30 8.96 -19.04 7.99
CA ALA A 30 8.84 -18.09 9.10
C ALA A 30 9.45 -16.72 8.76
N VAL A 31 10.60 -16.70 8.08
CA VAL A 31 11.22 -15.46 7.60
C VAL A 31 10.35 -14.78 6.55
N SER A 32 9.78 -15.54 5.61
CA SER A 32 8.88 -15.00 4.59
C SER A 32 7.63 -14.38 5.19
N GLU A 33 7.00 -15.05 6.16
CA GLU A 33 5.80 -14.53 6.82
C GLU A 33 6.12 -13.24 7.59
N THR A 34 7.23 -13.23 8.33
CA THR A 34 7.68 -12.02 9.04
C THR A 34 7.93 -10.86 8.06
N ALA A 35 8.56 -11.12 6.93
CA ALA A 35 8.81 -10.12 5.89
C ALA A 35 7.50 -9.60 5.29
N TYR A 36 6.51 -10.49 5.08
CA TYR A 36 5.19 -10.12 4.59
C TYR A 36 4.44 -9.25 5.57
N GLU A 37 4.33 -9.65 6.84
CA GLU A 37 3.65 -8.88 7.89
C GLU A 37 4.31 -7.52 8.09
N LEU A 38 5.65 -7.47 8.13
CA LEU A 38 6.41 -6.23 8.25
C LEU A 38 6.18 -5.32 7.04
N GLY A 39 6.25 -5.88 5.82
CA GLY A 39 6.02 -5.14 4.59
C GLY A 39 4.60 -4.59 4.50
N ALA A 40 3.60 -5.38 4.91
CA ALA A 40 2.19 -4.97 4.96
C ALA A 40 1.99 -3.82 5.95
N ALA A 41 2.50 -3.96 7.18
CA ALA A 41 2.43 -2.92 8.20
C ALA A 41 3.11 -1.62 7.76
N LEU A 42 4.32 -1.72 7.19
CA LEU A 42 5.05 -0.57 6.66
C LEU A 42 4.30 0.08 5.49
N GLY A 43 3.75 -0.72 4.57
CA GLY A 43 2.96 -0.22 3.45
C GLY A 43 1.73 0.55 3.92
N ILE A 44 0.97 0.00 4.88
CA ILE A 44 -0.18 0.68 5.50
C ILE A 44 0.26 2.00 6.14
N ALA A 45 1.35 1.98 6.92
CA ALA A 45 1.83 3.16 7.63
C ALA A 45 2.30 4.26 6.67
N VAL A 46 3.11 3.92 5.66
CA VAL A 46 3.67 4.90 4.72
C VAL A 46 2.59 5.45 3.79
N LEU A 47 1.81 4.58 3.14
CA LEU A 47 0.76 5.03 2.22
C LEU A 47 -0.35 5.77 2.95
N GLY A 48 -0.74 5.29 4.13
CA GLY A 48 -1.70 5.99 4.99
C GLY A 48 -1.19 7.37 5.42
N SER A 49 0.09 7.49 5.79
CA SER A 49 0.71 8.77 6.13
C SER A 49 0.72 9.74 4.96
N ILE A 50 0.91 9.27 3.73
CA ILE A 50 0.81 10.11 2.52
C ILE A 50 -0.62 10.62 2.33
N VAL A 51 -1.61 9.73 2.39
CA VAL A 51 -3.03 10.11 2.26
C VAL A 51 -3.41 11.14 3.32
N THR A 52 -3.14 10.87 4.60
CA THR A 52 -3.44 11.78 5.71
C THR A 52 -2.60 13.06 5.65
N GLY A 53 -1.38 12.99 5.15
CA GLY A 53 -0.47 14.12 4.96
C GLY A 53 -0.98 15.11 3.91
N VAL A 54 -1.43 14.60 2.77
CA VAL A 54 -2.02 15.42 1.70
C VAL A 54 -3.40 15.92 2.11
N TYR A 55 -4.21 15.06 2.72
CA TYR A 55 -5.58 15.39 3.11
C TYR A 55 -5.63 16.60 4.05
N ARG A 56 -4.79 16.66 5.08
CA ARG A 56 -4.89 17.72 6.10
C ARG A 56 -4.64 19.15 5.58
N ASP A 57 -3.98 19.29 4.43
CA ASP A 57 -3.45 20.57 3.93
C ASP A 57 -4.43 21.32 2.99
N PHE A 58 -5.68 20.86 2.87
CA PHE A 58 -6.66 21.54 2.03
C PHE A 58 -7.06 22.90 2.63
N THR A 59 -7.38 23.87 1.78
CA THR A 59 -7.94 25.16 2.21
C THR A 59 -9.46 25.09 2.22
N GLY A 60 -10.05 25.17 3.40
CA GLY A 60 -11.50 25.25 3.60
C GLY A 60 -12.02 26.69 3.73
N PRO A 61 -13.34 26.90 3.79
CA PRO A 61 -13.95 28.18 4.13
C PRO A 61 -13.46 28.72 5.49
N ALA A 62 -13.58 30.03 5.70
CA ALA A 62 -13.26 30.65 6.99
C ALA A 62 -14.09 30.01 8.12
N GLY A 63 -13.43 29.65 9.22
CA GLY A 63 -14.08 28.97 10.36
C GLY A 63 -14.27 27.47 10.18
N THR A 64 -13.58 26.84 9.22
CA THR A 64 -13.53 25.38 9.09
C THR A 64 -13.03 24.75 10.40
N PRO A 65 -13.79 23.84 11.03
CA PRO A 65 -13.35 23.15 12.25
C PRO A 65 -12.13 22.27 11.99
N GLU A 66 -11.24 22.16 12.99
CA GLU A 66 -10.03 21.32 12.89
C GLU A 66 -10.34 19.85 12.56
N ALA A 67 -11.43 19.30 13.11
CA ALA A 67 -11.90 17.94 12.80
C ALA A 67 -12.17 17.70 11.29
N ALA A 68 -12.44 18.74 10.51
CA ALA A 68 -12.61 18.61 9.05
C ALA A 68 -11.28 18.28 8.36
N HIS A 69 -10.14 18.70 8.92
CA HIS A 69 -8.80 18.41 8.41
C HIS A 69 -8.25 17.06 8.89
N GLU A 70 -8.88 16.43 9.88
CA GLU A 70 -8.44 15.11 10.38
C GLU A 70 -8.92 13.96 9.49
N SER A 71 -10.13 14.06 8.92
CA SER A 71 -10.66 13.05 8.01
C SER A 71 -11.83 13.56 7.17
N LEU A 72 -12.10 12.89 6.04
CA LEU A 72 -13.26 13.18 5.19
C LEU A 72 -14.58 12.98 5.96
N GLY A 73 -14.64 12.01 6.87
CA GLY A 73 -15.78 11.81 7.76
C GLY A 73 -16.00 13.02 8.68
N GLY A 74 -14.93 13.54 9.28
CA GLY A 74 -14.97 14.76 10.09
C GLY A 74 -15.39 16.00 9.28
N ALA A 75 -14.98 16.10 8.01
CA ALA A 75 -15.44 17.17 7.12
C ALA A 75 -16.95 17.06 6.82
N VAL A 76 -17.47 15.85 6.61
CA VAL A 76 -18.90 15.60 6.42
C VAL A 76 -19.71 15.98 7.66
N GLU A 77 -19.22 15.61 8.85
CA GLU A 77 -19.86 15.98 10.12
C GLU A 77 -19.82 17.49 10.38
N ALA A 78 -18.70 18.15 10.06
CA ALA A 78 -18.58 19.60 10.16
C ALA A 78 -19.53 20.33 9.19
N ALA A 79 -19.62 19.85 7.93
CA ALA A 79 -20.47 20.42 6.91
C ALA A 79 -21.96 20.39 7.28
N ALA A 80 -22.41 19.37 8.02
CA ALA A 80 -23.80 19.25 8.48
C ALA A 80 -24.26 20.40 9.39
N ARG A 81 -23.32 21.16 9.98
CA ARG A 81 -23.59 22.30 10.87
C ARG A 81 -23.40 23.66 10.20
N LEU A 82 -23.09 23.69 8.90
CA LEU A 82 -22.81 24.91 8.15
C LEU A 82 -23.98 25.27 7.21
N PRO A 83 -24.12 26.55 6.83
CA PRO A 83 -25.01 26.95 5.74
C PRO A 83 -24.68 26.18 4.46
N ALA A 84 -25.71 25.81 3.69
CA ALA A 84 -25.59 25.02 2.46
C ALA A 84 -24.45 25.45 1.49
N PRO A 85 -24.26 26.73 1.16
CA PRO A 85 -23.17 27.12 0.25
C PRO A 85 -21.78 26.86 0.85
N THR A 86 -21.60 27.15 2.14
CA THR A 86 -20.32 26.92 2.85
C THR A 86 -20.04 25.43 3.03
N ALA A 87 -21.08 24.65 3.32
CA ALA A 87 -21.01 23.20 3.43
C ALA A 87 -20.55 22.56 2.11
N ALA A 88 -21.13 23.00 0.99
CA ALA A 88 -20.75 22.52 -0.34
C ALA A 88 -19.27 22.81 -0.65
N THR A 89 -18.81 24.04 -0.40
CA THR A 89 -17.39 24.41 -0.60
C THR A 89 -16.44 23.58 0.27
N LEU A 90 -16.78 23.38 1.56
CA LEU A 90 -15.96 22.55 2.46
C LEU A 90 -15.84 21.11 1.96
N LEU A 91 -16.97 20.50 1.56
CA LEU A 91 -17.00 19.12 1.09
C LEU A 91 -16.25 18.92 -0.23
N ASP A 92 -16.32 19.90 -1.13
CA ASP A 92 -15.62 19.84 -2.41
C ASP A 92 -14.10 19.87 -2.19
N SER A 93 -13.60 20.83 -1.40
CA SER A 93 -12.19 20.90 -1.02
C SER A 93 -11.70 19.62 -0.33
N ALA A 94 -12.46 19.11 0.65
CA ALA A 94 -12.09 17.90 1.39
C ALA A 94 -12.07 16.65 0.48
N ARG A 95 -13.06 16.49 -0.40
CA ARG A 95 -13.11 15.38 -1.36
C ARG A 95 -11.93 15.43 -2.33
N GLN A 96 -11.62 16.61 -2.86
CA GLN A 96 -10.50 16.77 -3.79
C GLN A 96 -9.19 16.41 -3.10
N ALA A 97 -8.93 16.93 -1.90
CA ALA A 97 -7.74 16.60 -1.14
C ALA A 97 -7.62 15.11 -0.79
N PHE A 98 -8.74 14.44 -0.49
CA PHE A 98 -8.77 12.99 -0.28
C PHE A 98 -8.37 12.22 -1.55
N VAL A 99 -8.93 12.60 -2.70
CA VAL A 99 -8.60 11.98 -3.99
C VAL A 99 -7.15 12.25 -4.38
N ASP A 100 -6.65 13.46 -4.15
CA ASP A 100 -5.26 13.83 -4.42
C ASP A 100 -4.30 13.00 -3.56
N GLY A 101 -4.60 12.85 -2.27
CA GLY A 101 -3.84 12.00 -1.35
C GLY A 101 -3.83 10.54 -1.78
N LEU A 102 -5.00 9.99 -2.17
CA LEU A 102 -5.12 8.62 -2.65
C LEU A 102 -4.37 8.41 -3.97
N THR A 103 -4.44 9.38 -4.88
CA THR A 103 -3.74 9.34 -6.18
C THR A 103 -2.23 9.37 -5.99
N LEU A 104 -1.72 10.23 -5.11
CA LEU A 104 -0.30 10.30 -4.79
C LEU A 104 0.17 8.99 -4.14
N ALA A 105 -0.55 8.47 -3.15
CA ALA A 105 -0.23 7.21 -2.51
C ALA A 105 -0.24 6.03 -3.50
N ALA A 106 -1.21 5.97 -4.41
CA ALA A 106 -1.25 4.98 -5.47
C ALA A 106 -0.05 5.10 -6.42
N GLY A 107 0.35 6.32 -6.79
CA GLY A 107 1.55 6.58 -7.59
C GLY A 107 2.83 6.12 -6.91
N VAL A 108 2.98 6.39 -5.61
CA VAL A 108 4.11 5.92 -4.79
C VAL A 108 4.12 4.39 -4.72
N GLY A 109 2.97 3.76 -4.44
CA GLY A 109 2.84 2.31 -4.44
C GLY A 109 3.20 1.68 -5.78
N ALA A 110 2.77 2.28 -6.90
CA ALA A 110 3.16 1.83 -8.23
C ALA A 110 4.67 1.95 -8.47
N ALA A 111 5.31 3.05 -8.05
CA ALA A 111 6.76 3.22 -8.15
C ALA A 111 7.53 2.17 -7.34
N VAL A 112 7.06 1.86 -6.12
CA VAL A 112 7.65 0.80 -5.27
C VAL A 112 7.52 -0.57 -5.95
N LEU A 113 6.35 -0.90 -6.50
CA LEU A 113 6.15 -2.15 -7.23
C LEU A 113 7.02 -2.26 -8.48
N LEU A 114 7.20 -1.17 -9.23
CA LEU A 114 8.10 -1.12 -10.38
C LEU A 114 9.56 -1.33 -9.97
N ALA A 115 9.99 -0.70 -8.87
CA ALA A 115 11.33 -0.89 -8.33
C ALA A 115 11.56 -2.34 -7.88
N ALA A 116 10.58 -2.95 -7.20
CA ALA A 116 10.62 -4.35 -6.80
C ALA A 116 10.68 -5.29 -8.02
N ALA A 117 9.88 -5.03 -9.06
CA ALA A 117 9.90 -5.79 -10.30
C ALA A 117 11.26 -5.69 -11.02
N ALA A 118 11.86 -4.50 -11.08
CA ALA A 118 13.19 -4.31 -11.63
C ALA A 118 14.25 -5.06 -10.80
N ALA A 119 14.20 -4.97 -9.48
CA ALA A 119 15.11 -5.69 -8.60
C ALA A 119 14.99 -7.21 -8.81
N ALA A 120 13.77 -7.76 -8.80
CA ALA A 120 13.53 -9.17 -9.07
C ALA A 120 14.09 -9.60 -10.43
N TRP A 121 13.85 -8.81 -11.49
CA TRP A 121 14.40 -9.08 -12.82
C TRP A 121 15.93 -9.15 -12.80
N PHE A 122 16.61 -8.17 -12.20
CA PHE A 122 18.08 -8.13 -12.19
C PHE A 122 18.72 -9.17 -11.28
N LEU A 123 18.09 -9.52 -10.16
CA LEU A 123 18.61 -10.51 -9.21
C LEU A 123 18.35 -11.94 -9.66
N LEU A 124 17.20 -12.22 -10.28
CA LEU A 124 16.78 -13.58 -10.63
C LEU A 124 17.15 -14.00 -12.05
N ARG A 125 17.54 -13.08 -12.95
CA ARG A 125 17.87 -13.36 -14.38
C ARG A 125 18.89 -14.48 -14.63
N GLY A 126 19.67 -14.89 -13.63
CA GLY A 126 20.71 -15.93 -13.76
C GLY A 126 20.49 -17.16 -12.88
N GLN A 127 19.40 -17.23 -12.14
CA GLN A 127 19.09 -18.37 -11.27
C GLN A 127 18.39 -19.45 -12.10
N ARG A 128 19.00 -20.63 -12.23
CA ARG A 128 18.31 -21.83 -12.73
C ARG A 128 17.67 -22.49 -11.51
N LEU A 129 16.35 -22.65 -11.51
CA LEU A 129 15.69 -23.54 -10.57
C LEU A 129 16.22 -24.95 -10.89
N GLU A 130 17.02 -25.52 -9.99
CA GLU A 130 17.47 -26.90 -10.16
C GLU A 130 16.24 -27.79 -10.00
N ASP A 131 15.87 -28.51 -11.07
CA ASP A 131 14.76 -29.46 -11.07
C ASP A 131 14.97 -30.45 -9.92
N GLY A 132 14.03 -30.44 -8.96
CA GLY A 132 14.13 -31.25 -7.75
C GLY A 132 14.24 -32.74 -8.04
N VAL A 133 15.37 -33.31 -7.63
CA VAL A 133 15.56 -34.61 -6.97
C VAL A 133 14.81 -35.80 -7.60
N GLU A 134 15.57 -36.64 -8.33
CA GLU A 134 15.20 -38.05 -8.57
C GLU A 134 14.98 -38.75 -7.21
N HIS A 135 13.74 -39.15 -6.94
CA HIS A 135 13.42 -40.07 -5.86
C HIS A 135 13.60 -41.52 -6.36
N PRO A 136 14.45 -42.36 -5.74
CA PRO A 136 14.50 -43.80 -6.00
C PRO A 136 13.28 -44.54 -5.45
#